data_AF-A0A9E5T7S6-F1
#
_entry.id   AF-A0A9E5T7S6-F1
#
_cell.length_a   1.000
_cell.length_b   1.000
_cell.length_c   1.000
_cell.angle_alpha   90.00
_cell.angle_beta   90.00
_cell.angle_gamma   90.00
#
_symmetry.space_group_name_H-M   'P 1'
#
loop_
_entity.id
_entity.type
_entity.pdbx_description
1 polymer ?
#
loop_
_entity_poly.entity_id
_entity_poly.type
_entity_poly.pdbx_seq_one_letter_code
_entity_poly.pdbx_strand_id
1 'polypeptide(L)'
;MLYTAEHMSQLGAEPGDWGKSFRLMADIDLSGHAGGQLDVIGTGAESPFAGVFDGGGHRMSGFVGSGRVGMFGYVNGMIKNVGLVGPNVNEKLAYHVGSLVGDNYGMVVDCYVEDTNVAAGGWQAGGLVGYNKGTVANCRSSGTVSGDSAGGLVGANRGVIEGCWSAATVTGDDGVGGLVGDNANGTILNCR
;
A
#
# COMPACT_ATOMS: atom_id res chain seq x y z
N MET A 1 5.53 -19.84 0.48
CA MET A 1 4.08 -19.94 0.83
C MET A 1 3.92 -19.33 2.20
N LEU A 2 2.82 -18.61 2.44
CA LEU A 2 2.60 -17.87 3.68
C LEU A 2 1.25 -18.27 4.28
N TYR A 3 1.26 -18.74 5.53
CA TYR A 3 0.07 -19.29 6.21
C TYR A 3 -0.34 -18.52 7.47
N THR A 4 0.55 -17.70 8.02
CA THR A 4 0.39 -17.11 9.36
C THR A 4 0.99 -15.71 9.41
N ALA A 5 0.63 -14.93 10.44
CA ALA A 5 1.23 -13.64 10.73
C ALA A 5 2.75 -13.74 10.96
N GLU A 6 3.21 -14.82 11.61
CA GLU A 6 4.64 -15.07 11.81
C GLU A 6 5.41 -15.19 10.50
N HIS A 7 4.83 -15.83 9.47
CA HIS A 7 5.47 -15.89 8.16
C HIS A 7 5.56 -14.50 7.49
N MET A 8 4.56 -13.63 7.71
CA MET A 8 4.60 -12.25 7.23
C MET A 8 5.68 -11.44 7.94
N SER A 9 5.79 -11.61 9.26
CA SER A 9 6.81 -10.96 10.08
C SER A 9 8.23 -11.38 9.65
N GLN A 10 8.44 -12.69 9.45
CA GLN A 10 9.72 -13.22 8.94
C GLN A 10 10.09 -12.65 7.57
N LEU A 11 9.11 -12.48 6.67
CA LEU A 11 9.36 -11.86 5.37
C LEU A 11 9.81 -10.40 5.52
N GLY A 12 9.24 -9.64 6.45
CA GLY A 12 9.68 -8.28 6.76
C GLY A 12 11.09 -8.22 7.35
N ALA A 13 11.46 -9.21 8.17
CA ALA A 13 12.75 -9.27 8.84
C ALA A 13 13.91 -9.76 7.96
N GLU A 14 13.64 -10.33 6.78
CA GLU A 14 14.63 -10.98 5.91
C GLU A 14 14.75 -10.32 4.52
N PRO A 15 15.49 -9.20 4.38
CA PRO A 15 15.65 -8.52 3.10
C PRO A 15 16.25 -9.39 1.98
N GLY A 16 17.02 -10.43 2.32
CA GLY A 16 17.55 -11.41 1.36
C GLY A 16 16.47 -12.19 0.60
N ASP A 17 15.24 -12.17 1.10
CA ASP A 17 14.09 -12.88 0.55
C ASP A 17 13.23 -12.00 -0.37
N TRP A 18 13.44 -10.69 -0.39
CA TRP A 18 12.59 -9.73 -1.11
C TRP A 18 12.65 -9.81 -2.65
N GLY A 19 13.56 -10.60 -3.21
CA GLY A 19 13.58 -10.97 -4.63
C GLY A 19 12.80 -12.25 -4.98
N LYS A 20 12.22 -12.94 -3.98
CA LYS A 20 11.56 -14.25 -4.17
C LYS A 20 10.06 -14.11 -4.42
N SER A 21 9.41 -15.22 -4.75
CA SER A 21 7.96 -15.27 -4.95
C SER A 21 7.24 -15.87 -3.75
N PHE A 22 6.20 -15.18 -3.30
CA PHE A 22 5.36 -15.54 -2.17
C PHE A 22 3.90 -15.60 -2.57
N ARG A 23 3.17 -16.51 -1.93
CA ARG A 23 1.72 -16.62 -2.07
C ARG A 23 1.09 -16.88 -0.72
N LEU A 24 0.03 -16.12 -0.41
CA LEU A 24 -0.82 -16.41 0.75
C LEU A 24 -1.59 -17.70 0.50
N MET A 25 -1.69 -18.52 1.55
CA MET A 25 -2.39 -19.80 1.55
C MET A 25 -3.55 -19.83 2.55
N ALA A 26 -3.76 -18.73 3.26
CA ALA A 26 -4.82 -18.51 4.24
C ALA A 26 -5.04 -17.00 4.39
N ASP A 27 -6.20 -16.64 4.93
CA ASP A 27 -6.40 -15.29 5.46
C ASP A 27 -5.49 -15.10 6.68
N ILE A 28 -4.90 -13.92 6.81
CA ILE A 28 -3.90 -13.61 7.85
C ILE A 28 -4.39 -12.48 8.73
N ASP A 29 -4.60 -12.76 10.02
CA ASP A 29 -4.84 -11.73 11.02
C ASP A 29 -3.52 -11.32 11.69
N LEU A 30 -3.12 -10.07 11.50
CA LEU A 30 -1.89 -9.49 12.03
C LEU A 30 -2.09 -8.87 13.42
N SER A 31 -3.32 -8.67 13.88
CA SER A 31 -3.60 -7.95 15.13
C SER A 31 -2.98 -8.62 16.37
N GLY A 32 -2.86 -9.95 16.34
CA GLY A 32 -2.24 -10.74 17.41
C GLY A 32 -0.71 -10.74 17.42
N HIS A 33 -0.06 -10.32 16.33
CA HIS A 33 1.40 -10.29 16.21
C HIS A 33 1.92 -8.88 16.48
N ALA A 34 2.61 -8.67 17.60
CA ALA A 34 3.16 -7.36 18.01
C ALA A 34 2.13 -6.21 17.93
N GLY A 35 0.84 -6.49 18.20
CA GLY A 35 -0.23 -5.50 18.10
C GLY A 35 -0.49 -4.98 16.68
N GLY A 36 -0.16 -5.77 15.65
CA GLY A 36 -0.32 -5.40 14.24
C GLY A 36 0.93 -4.79 13.60
N GLN A 37 1.99 -4.53 14.37
CA GLN A 37 3.24 -3.99 13.84
C GLN A 37 4.05 -5.09 13.15
N LEU A 38 4.38 -4.85 11.89
CA LEU A 38 5.29 -5.68 11.09
C LEU A 38 6.52 -4.88 10.70
N ASP A 39 7.64 -5.59 10.52
CA ASP A 39 8.78 -5.05 9.79
C ASP A 39 8.35 -4.76 8.34
N VAL A 40 8.64 -3.54 7.87
CA VAL A 40 8.26 -3.07 6.54
C VAL A 40 9.03 -3.85 5.48
N ILE A 41 8.32 -4.38 4.48
CA ILE A 41 8.90 -5.13 3.36
C ILE A 41 9.33 -4.16 2.27
N GLY A 42 10.62 -4.15 1.88
CA GLY A 42 11.14 -3.21 0.90
C GLY A 42 11.30 -1.82 1.51
N THR A 43 12.49 -1.48 2.00
CA THR A 43 12.72 -0.26 2.79
C THR A 43 13.29 0.90 1.99
N GLY A 44 13.59 0.70 0.70
CA GLY A 44 14.02 1.78 -0.19
C GLY A 44 14.59 1.29 -1.51
N ALA A 45 15.13 2.21 -2.32
CA ALA A 45 15.64 1.91 -3.66
C ALA A 45 16.78 0.87 -3.69
N GLU A 46 17.62 0.83 -2.65
CA GLU A 46 18.72 -0.15 -2.51
C GLU A 46 18.26 -1.49 -1.91
N SER A 47 17.04 -1.55 -1.37
CA SER A 47 16.46 -2.76 -0.79
C SER A 47 14.95 -2.81 -1.09
N PRO A 48 14.56 -2.93 -2.37
CA PRO A 48 13.17 -2.97 -2.75
C PRO A 48 12.59 -4.37 -2.57
N PHE A 49 11.27 -4.48 -2.47
CA PHE A 49 10.60 -5.73 -2.83
C PHE A 49 10.60 -5.87 -4.36
N ALA A 50 11.45 -6.74 -4.87
CA ALA A 50 11.63 -7.01 -6.30
C ALA A 50 10.98 -8.33 -6.76
N GLY A 51 10.43 -9.09 -5.82
CA GLY A 51 9.79 -10.37 -6.05
C GLY A 51 8.34 -10.29 -6.53
N VAL A 52 7.62 -11.38 -6.32
CA VAL A 52 6.17 -11.45 -6.58
C VAL A 52 5.45 -11.79 -5.28
N PHE A 53 4.50 -10.97 -4.86
CA PHE A 53 3.61 -11.27 -3.75
C PHE A 53 2.19 -11.47 -4.30
N ASP A 54 1.69 -12.69 -4.18
CA ASP A 54 0.35 -13.07 -4.64
C ASP A 54 -0.54 -13.33 -3.44
N GLY A 55 -1.54 -12.48 -3.21
CA GLY A 55 -2.52 -12.69 -2.14
C GLY A 55 -3.41 -13.91 -2.35
N GLY A 56 -3.41 -14.50 -3.56
CA GLY A 56 -3.99 -15.81 -3.79
C GLY A 56 -5.50 -15.94 -3.57
N GLY A 57 -6.21 -14.80 -3.48
CA GLY A 57 -7.63 -14.73 -3.12
C GLY A 57 -7.90 -14.57 -1.62
N HIS A 58 -6.85 -14.49 -0.81
CA HIS A 58 -6.91 -14.31 0.64
C HIS A 58 -6.82 -12.84 1.06
N ARG A 59 -7.20 -12.60 2.32
CA ARG A 59 -7.17 -11.29 2.96
C ARG A 59 -6.15 -11.23 4.08
N MET A 60 -5.61 -10.04 4.30
CA MET A 60 -4.86 -9.70 5.51
C MET A 60 -5.64 -8.65 6.31
N SER A 61 -5.63 -8.74 7.63
CA SER A 61 -6.32 -7.79 8.52
C SER A 61 -5.46 -7.39 9.71
N GLY A 62 -5.84 -6.31 10.39
CA GLY A 62 -5.20 -5.92 11.66
C GLY A 62 -3.80 -5.36 11.50
N PHE A 63 -3.40 -4.96 10.29
CA PHE A 63 -2.13 -4.30 10.04
C PHE A 63 -2.09 -2.92 10.69
N VAL A 64 -1.06 -2.67 11.49
CA VAL A 64 -0.74 -1.35 12.01
C VAL A 64 0.59 -0.93 11.39
N GLY A 65 0.51 0.04 10.48
CA GLY A 65 1.70 0.61 9.86
C GLY A 65 2.48 1.41 10.90
N SER A 66 3.80 1.24 10.90
CA SER A 66 4.70 2.06 11.70
C SER A 66 5.94 2.44 10.89
N GLY A 67 6.42 3.66 11.09
CA GLY A 67 7.57 4.17 10.36
C GLY A 67 7.24 4.62 8.95
N ARG A 68 8.28 4.82 8.14
CA ARG A 68 8.12 5.31 6.77
C ARG A 68 7.50 4.19 5.95
N VAL A 69 6.17 4.29 5.76
CA VAL A 69 5.34 3.78 4.66
C VAL A 69 4.70 2.38 4.82
N GLY A 70 3.87 1.95 3.85
CA GLY A 70 2.92 0.82 3.94
C GLY A 70 3.51 -0.56 4.21
N MET A 71 2.66 -1.60 4.27
CA MET A 71 3.12 -2.99 4.49
C MET A 71 4.29 -3.38 3.57
N PHE A 72 4.23 -2.91 2.32
CA PHE A 72 5.36 -2.84 1.42
C PHE A 72 5.84 -1.40 1.30
N GLY A 73 7.06 -1.10 1.73
CA GLY A 73 7.55 0.25 1.69
C GLY A 73 7.92 0.70 0.28
N TYR A 74 8.70 -0.10 -0.42
CA TYR A 74 9.20 0.19 -1.75
C TYR A 74 9.11 -1.05 -2.63
N VAL A 75 8.30 -0.97 -3.69
CA VAL A 75 8.03 -2.07 -4.61
C VAL A 75 8.67 -1.79 -5.97
N ASN A 76 9.55 -2.69 -6.41
CA ASN A 76 10.04 -2.77 -7.80
C ASN A 76 9.65 -4.12 -8.47
N GLY A 77 8.92 -4.95 -7.75
CA GLY A 77 8.37 -6.22 -8.21
C GLY A 77 6.88 -6.14 -8.50
N MET A 78 6.16 -7.22 -8.20
CA MET A 78 4.72 -7.33 -8.42
C MET A 78 3.99 -7.67 -7.12
N ILE A 79 2.99 -6.88 -6.76
CA ILE A 79 2.01 -7.20 -5.73
C ILE A 79 0.67 -7.43 -6.43
N LYS A 80 0.06 -8.60 -6.25
CA LYS A 80 -1.21 -8.93 -6.90
C LYS A 80 -2.19 -9.71 -6.03
N ASN A 81 -3.48 -9.56 -6.32
CA ASN A 81 -4.57 -10.30 -5.65
C ASN A 81 -4.57 -10.14 -4.12
N VAL A 82 -4.12 -9.01 -3.59
CA VAL A 82 -4.04 -8.77 -2.15
C VAL A 82 -5.25 -7.99 -1.67
N GLY A 83 -5.96 -8.53 -0.68
CA GLY A 83 -6.93 -7.77 0.11
C GLY A 83 -6.34 -7.37 1.46
N LEU A 84 -6.43 -6.10 1.83
CA LEU A 84 -6.03 -5.60 3.16
C LEU A 84 -7.24 -4.92 3.82
N VAL A 85 -7.63 -5.38 5.01
CA VAL A 85 -8.86 -4.95 5.70
C VAL A 85 -8.53 -4.31 7.04
N GLY A 86 -9.09 -3.12 7.27
CA GLY A 86 -8.90 -2.34 8.49
C GLY A 86 -7.46 -1.93 8.80
N PRO A 87 -6.58 -1.61 7.82
CA PRO A 87 -5.23 -1.17 8.17
C PRO A 87 -5.27 0.22 8.83
N ASN A 88 -4.40 0.41 9.82
CA ASN A 88 -4.26 1.68 10.53
C ASN A 88 -2.82 2.21 10.36
N VAL A 89 -2.67 3.30 9.61
CA VAL A 89 -1.36 3.89 9.25
C VAL A 89 -1.36 5.38 9.58
N ASN A 90 -0.83 5.73 10.76
CA ASN A 90 -0.81 7.11 11.26
C ASN A 90 0.65 7.60 11.38
N GLU A 91 1.16 8.22 10.32
CA GLU A 91 2.59 8.52 10.18
C GLU A 91 2.84 9.99 9.89
N LYS A 92 3.28 10.73 10.92
CA LYS A 92 3.42 12.19 10.85
C LYS A 92 4.64 12.68 10.06
N LEU A 93 5.65 11.83 9.89
CA LEU A 93 6.96 12.23 9.34
C LEU A 93 7.29 11.53 8.01
N ALA A 94 6.39 10.68 7.51
CA ALA A 94 6.62 9.93 6.28
C ALA A 94 6.23 10.77 5.05
N TYR A 95 7.04 10.68 3.99
CA TYR A 95 6.80 11.44 2.76
C TYR A 95 5.68 10.83 1.89
N HIS A 96 5.66 9.50 1.70
CA HIS A 96 4.74 8.80 0.81
C HIS A 96 3.96 7.70 1.54
N VAL A 97 2.81 8.01 2.13
CA VAL A 97 2.05 7.05 2.94
C VAL A 97 1.00 6.35 2.09
N GLY A 98 1.05 5.02 2.03
CA GLY A 98 -0.05 4.19 1.54
C GLY A 98 -0.21 2.96 2.40
N SER A 99 -1.43 2.44 2.55
CA SER A 99 -1.67 1.31 3.46
C SER A 99 -1.00 0.02 2.99
N LEU A 100 -1.10 -0.28 1.69
CA LEU A 100 -0.49 -1.47 1.11
C LEU A 100 0.93 -1.17 0.62
N VAL A 101 1.11 -0.08 -0.14
CA VAL A 101 2.41 0.29 -0.72
C VAL A 101 2.75 1.75 -0.40
N GLY A 102 3.98 2.02 0.04
CA GLY A 102 4.51 3.38 0.08
C GLY A 102 4.84 3.90 -1.31
N ASP A 103 5.91 3.37 -1.87
CA ASP A 103 6.49 3.73 -3.15
C ASP A 103 6.35 2.58 -4.15
N ASN A 104 5.56 2.78 -5.20
CA ASN A 104 5.41 1.83 -6.30
C ASN A 104 6.25 2.23 -7.52
N TYR A 105 7.26 1.43 -7.83
CA TYR A 105 8.05 1.48 -9.06
C TYR A 105 7.82 0.24 -9.95
N GLY A 106 7.08 -0.74 -9.45
CA GLY A 106 6.73 -1.97 -10.14
C GLY A 106 5.24 -2.04 -10.52
N MET A 107 4.59 -3.16 -10.19
CA MET A 107 3.19 -3.42 -10.51
C MET A 107 2.36 -3.74 -9.26
N VAL A 108 1.24 -3.05 -9.09
CA VAL A 108 0.22 -3.35 -8.08
C VAL A 108 -1.10 -3.61 -8.80
N VAL A 109 -1.59 -4.85 -8.77
CA VAL A 109 -2.68 -5.29 -9.65
C VAL A 109 -3.72 -6.13 -8.92
N ASP A 110 -5.00 -5.88 -9.16
CA ASP A 110 -6.11 -6.64 -8.55
C ASP A 110 -6.06 -6.65 -7.01
N CYS A 111 -5.56 -5.56 -6.42
CA CYS A 111 -5.44 -5.38 -4.98
C CYS A 111 -6.54 -4.45 -4.44
N TYR A 112 -6.94 -4.63 -3.18
CA TYR A 112 -7.85 -3.72 -2.52
C TYR A 112 -7.49 -3.45 -1.07
N VAL A 113 -7.86 -2.25 -0.62
CA VAL A 113 -7.83 -1.85 0.78
C VAL A 113 -9.24 -1.48 1.23
N GLU A 114 -9.71 -2.10 2.30
CA GLU A 114 -11.02 -1.83 2.89
C GLU A 114 -10.86 -1.25 4.29
N ASP A 115 -11.72 -0.28 4.62
CA ASP A 115 -11.77 0.38 5.92
C ASP A 115 -10.40 0.89 6.40
N THR A 116 -9.63 1.49 5.49
CA THR A 116 -8.33 2.07 5.85
C THR A 116 -8.50 3.27 6.77
N ASN A 117 -7.57 3.45 7.70
CA ASN A 117 -7.35 4.73 8.36
C ASN A 117 -5.92 5.18 8.09
N VAL A 118 -5.75 6.09 7.12
CA VAL A 118 -4.48 6.74 6.82
C VAL A 118 -4.51 8.16 7.36
N ALA A 119 -3.55 8.52 8.22
CA ALA A 119 -3.29 9.90 8.60
C ALA A 119 -1.80 10.20 8.46
N ALA A 120 -1.44 10.86 7.36
CA ALA A 120 -0.08 11.31 7.11
C ALA A 120 0.09 12.76 7.57
N GLY A 121 1.21 13.06 8.24
CA GLY A 121 1.62 14.45 8.50
C GLY A 121 2.59 15.01 7.46
N GLY A 122 3.03 14.15 6.53
CA GLY A 122 3.89 14.54 5.41
C GLY A 122 3.11 14.83 4.13
N TRP A 123 3.79 14.68 3.00
CA TRP A 123 3.41 15.32 1.73
C TRP A 123 2.33 14.54 0.99
N GLN A 124 2.46 13.23 0.80
CA GLN A 124 1.52 12.45 -0.03
C GLN A 124 0.92 11.26 0.72
N ALA A 125 -0.41 11.19 0.74
CA ALA A 125 -1.18 10.11 1.35
C ALA A 125 -2.12 9.46 0.34
N GLY A 126 -2.07 8.14 0.23
CA GLY A 126 -3.00 7.33 -0.56
C GLY A 126 -3.64 6.23 0.26
N GLY A 127 -4.90 5.90 0.01
CA GLY A 127 -5.53 4.77 0.70
C GLY A 127 -4.90 3.42 0.39
N LEU A 128 -4.25 3.26 -0.77
CA LEU A 128 -3.58 2.02 -1.19
C LEU A 128 -2.10 2.24 -1.50
N VAL A 129 -1.75 3.25 -2.30
CA VAL A 129 -0.37 3.59 -2.67
C VAL A 129 -0.04 5.04 -2.29
N GLY A 130 1.08 5.29 -1.61
CA GLY A 130 1.52 6.66 -1.32
C GLY A 130 1.99 7.40 -2.58
N TYR A 131 2.98 6.85 -3.27
CA TYR A 131 3.56 7.39 -4.49
C TYR A 131 3.65 6.32 -5.58
N ASN A 132 3.15 6.63 -6.78
CA ASN A 132 3.17 5.75 -7.93
C ASN A 132 4.06 6.30 -9.06
N LYS A 133 5.10 5.57 -9.42
CA LYS A 133 5.87 5.73 -10.67
C LYS A 133 5.78 4.50 -11.58
N GLY A 134 5.26 3.39 -11.06
CA GLY A 134 4.98 2.15 -11.79
C GLY A 134 3.54 2.10 -12.32
N THR A 135 2.94 0.92 -12.24
CA THR A 135 1.54 0.68 -12.63
C THR A 135 0.68 0.28 -11.43
N VAL A 136 -0.49 0.90 -11.31
CA VAL A 136 -1.55 0.48 -10.39
C VAL A 136 -2.79 0.17 -11.23
N ALA A 137 -3.24 -1.09 -11.23
CA ALA A 137 -4.32 -1.54 -12.11
C ALA A 137 -5.38 -2.37 -11.39
N ASN A 138 -6.66 -2.12 -11.70
CA ASN A 138 -7.81 -2.83 -11.13
C ASN A 138 -7.83 -2.79 -9.58
N CYS A 139 -7.36 -1.68 -9.01
CA CYS A 139 -7.24 -1.53 -7.57
C CYS A 139 -8.34 -0.66 -6.98
N ARG A 140 -8.64 -0.88 -5.70
CA ARG A 140 -9.62 -0.04 -4.99
C ARG A 140 -9.27 0.22 -3.53
N SER A 141 -9.79 1.32 -3.02
CA SER A 141 -9.68 1.70 -1.61
C SER A 141 -10.99 2.23 -1.04
N SER A 142 -11.17 2.08 0.27
CA SER A 142 -12.24 2.71 1.06
C SER A 142 -11.76 2.96 2.49
N GLY A 143 -12.45 3.83 3.22
CA GLY A 143 -12.08 4.27 4.56
C GLY A 143 -11.80 5.77 4.62
N THR A 144 -10.86 6.19 5.45
CA THR A 144 -10.44 7.58 5.64
C THR A 144 -8.99 7.77 5.28
N VAL A 145 -8.70 8.79 4.47
CA VAL A 145 -7.34 9.19 4.09
C VAL A 145 -7.16 10.66 4.41
N SER A 146 -6.14 10.99 5.20
CA SER A 146 -5.72 12.37 5.42
C SER A 146 -4.22 12.58 5.24
N GLY A 147 -3.86 13.75 4.71
CA GLY A 147 -2.50 14.18 4.43
C GLY A 147 -2.47 15.56 3.78
N ASP A 148 -1.30 16.13 3.53
CA ASP A 148 -1.19 17.44 2.87
C ASP A 148 -1.72 17.37 1.42
N SER A 149 -1.15 16.50 0.59
CA SER A 149 -1.75 16.01 -0.64
C SER A 149 -2.29 14.59 -0.43
N ALA A 150 -3.61 14.43 -0.51
CA ALA A 150 -4.30 13.19 -0.22
C ALA A 150 -5.13 12.71 -1.42
N GLY A 151 -4.93 11.45 -1.80
CA GLY A 151 -5.72 10.74 -2.78
C GLY A 151 -6.45 9.56 -2.15
N GLY A 152 -7.71 9.34 -2.50
CA GLY A 152 -8.45 8.22 -1.92
C GLY A 152 -7.81 6.86 -2.22
N LEU A 153 -7.17 6.70 -3.38
CA LEU A 153 -6.41 5.49 -3.76
C LEU A 153 -4.90 5.72 -3.78
N VAL A 154 -4.44 6.75 -4.49
CA VAL A 154 -3.02 7.06 -4.71
C VAL A 154 -2.70 8.47 -4.27
N GLY A 155 -1.69 8.68 -3.42
CA GLY A 155 -1.30 10.03 -3.00
C GLY A 155 -0.77 10.87 -4.15
N ALA A 156 0.35 10.46 -4.74
CA ALA A 156 0.91 11.06 -5.95
C ALA A 156 1.12 10.06 -7.08
N ASN A 157 0.85 10.49 -8.31
CA ASN A 157 0.99 9.69 -9.51
C ASN A 157 1.91 10.34 -10.55
N ARG A 158 2.93 9.60 -10.97
CA ARG A 158 3.80 9.84 -12.14
C ARG A 158 3.88 8.65 -13.08
N GLY A 159 3.12 7.59 -12.79
CA GLY A 159 3.06 6.35 -13.56
C GLY A 159 1.70 6.17 -14.23
N VAL A 160 1.23 4.92 -14.29
CA VAL A 160 -0.07 4.57 -14.86
C VAL A 160 -1.02 4.11 -13.76
N ILE A 161 -2.26 4.62 -13.79
CA ILE A 161 -3.39 4.16 -12.99
C ILE A 161 -4.50 3.76 -13.96
N GLU A 162 -4.95 2.51 -13.89
CA GLU A 162 -5.94 1.97 -14.83
C GLU A 162 -7.01 1.13 -14.15
N GLY A 163 -8.29 1.38 -14.47
CA GLY A 163 -9.40 0.55 -13.99
C GLY A 163 -9.62 0.60 -12.48
N CYS A 164 -9.12 1.64 -11.81
CA CYS A 164 -9.14 1.76 -10.37
C CYS A 164 -10.28 2.65 -9.87
N TRP A 165 -10.64 2.51 -8.59
CA TRP A 165 -11.63 3.38 -7.98
C TRP A 165 -11.43 3.57 -6.49
N SER A 166 -12.07 4.58 -5.91
CA SER A 166 -12.02 4.84 -4.47
C SER A 166 -13.37 5.26 -3.93
N ALA A 167 -13.72 4.73 -2.77
CA ALA A 167 -14.84 5.19 -1.95
C ALA A 167 -14.34 5.77 -0.61
N ALA A 168 -13.06 6.15 -0.53
CA ALA A 168 -12.49 6.74 0.67
C ALA A 168 -12.98 8.19 0.86
N THR A 169 -13.22 8.57 2.11
CA THR A 169 -13.34 9.97 2.52
C THR A 169 -11.94 10.55 2.62
N VAL A 170 -11.68 11.62 1.87
CA VAL A 170 -10.35 12.22 1.75
C VAL A 170 -10.35 13.63 2.31
N THR A 171 -9.37 13.92 3.18
CA THR A 171 -9.17 15.25 3.76
C THR A 171 -7.72 15.66 3.57
N GLY A 172 -7.46 16.89 3.18
CA GLY A 172 -6.10 17.42 3.11
C GLY A 172 -6.06 18.92 2.97
N ASP A 173 -4.85 19.48 2.99
CA ASP A 173 -4.61 20.92 3.07
C ASP A 173 -4.24 21.53 1.70
N ASP A 174 -3.67 20.74 0.78
CA ASP A 174 -3.24 21.19 -0.56
C ASP A 174 -3.93 20.37 -1.69
N GLY A 175 -3.36 19.23 -2.07
CA GLY A 175 -3.86 18.40 -3.18
C GLY A 175 -4.85 17.32 -2.74
N VAL A 176 -6.16 17.59 -2.77
CA VAL A 176 -7.19 16.62 -2.35
C VAL A 176 -7.96 16.07 -3.54
N GLY A 177 -7.87 14.76 -3.77
CA GLY A 177 -8.61 14.08 -4.84
C GLY A 177 -9.24 12.76 -4.42
N GLY A 178 -10.45 12.50 -4.91
CA GLY A 178 -11.20 11.27 -4.56
C GLY A 178 -10.48 9.98 -4.97
N LEU A 179 -9.68 10.03 -6.04
CA LEU A 179 -8.85 8.92 -6.51
C LEU A 179 -7.35 9.20 -6.32
N VAL A 180 -6.87 10.32 -6.84
CA VAL A 180 -5.45 10.73 -6.82
C VAL A 180 -5.31 12.14 -6.25
N GLY A 181 -4.40 12.36 -5.30
CA GLY A 181 -4.17 13.69 -4.71
C GLY A 181 -3.39 14.62 -5.64
N ASP A 182 -2.23 14.17 -6.11
CA ASP A 182 -1.38 14.87 -7.08
C ASP A 182 -1.09 13.97 -8.31
N ASN A 183 -1.36 14.47 -9.52
CA ASN A 183 -1.04 13.76 -10.76
C ASN A 183 0.01 14.52 -11.58
N ALA A 184 1.28 14.29 -11.28
CA ALA A 184 2.42 14.93 -11.91
C ALA A 184 2.93 14.14 -13.13
N ASN A 185 2.34 14.38 -14.30
CA ASN A 185 2.64 13.71 -15.59
C ASN A 185 2.30 12.21 -15.63
N GLY A 186 1.50 11.72 -14.68
CA GLY A 186 0.95 10.37 -14.71
C GLY A 186 -0.27 10.24 -15.64
N THR A 187 -0.56 9.01 -16.04
CA THR A 187 -1.72 8.64 -16.85
C THR A 187 -2.79 7.98 -15.98
N ILE A 188 -4.05 8.40 -16.13
CA ILE A 188 -5.22 7.83 -15.44
C ILE A 188 -6.25 7.40 -16.49
N LEU A 189 -6.63 6.13 -16.47
CA LEU A 189 -7.48 5.52 -17.50
C LEU A 189 -8.61 4.71 -16.86
N ASN A 190 -9.84 4.85 -17.35
CA ASN A 190 -10.97 4.00 -16.97
C ASN A 190 -11.25 3.92 -15.44
N CYS A 191 -10.92 4.97 -14.70
CA CYS A 191 -11.08 5.01 -13.24
C CYS A 191 -12.38 5.71 -12.82
N ARG A 192 -12.86 5.42 -11.60
CA ARG A 192 -14.12 5.96 -11.06
C ARG A 192 -14.02 6.42 -9.61
#